data_AF-A0A9E1R491-F1
#
_entry.id   AF-A0A9E1R491-F1
#
_cell.length_a   1.000
_cell.length_b   1.000
_cell.length_c   1.000
_cell.angle_alpha   90.00
_cell.angle_beta   90.00
_cell.angle_gamma   90.00
#
_symmetry.space_group_name_H-M   'P 1'
#
loop_
_entity.id
_entity.type
_entity.pdbx_description
1 polymer ?
#
loop_
_entity_poly.entity_id
_entity_poly.type
_entity_poly.pdbx_seq_one_letter_code
_entity_poly.pdbx_strand_id
1 'polypeptide(L)' 'MFAIEVEKCEKCGGPVRIIASIEDPDVIQKILKHLGLDRPSDPENRSPPVDLTDQQTKLF' A
#
# COMPACT_ATOMS: atom_id res chain seq x y z
N MET A 1 6.26 9.44 -11.74
CA MET A 1 5.89 8.27 -12.55
C MET A 1 5.95 7.06 -11.63
N PHE A 2 4.86 6.32 -11.45
CA PHE A 2 4.85 5.10 -10.63
C PHE A 2 5.04 3.91 -11.56
N ALA A 3 6.19 3.23 -11.47
CA ALA A 3 6.44 1.97 -12.16
C ALA A 3 6.08 0.83 -11.22
N ILE A 4 5.11 0.00 -11.60
CA ILE A 4 4.78 -1.23 -10.88
C ILE A 4 5.50 -2.36 -11.61
N GLU A 5 6.57 -2.88 -11.01
CA GLU A 5 7.30 -4.03 -11.52
C GLU A 5 6.71 -5.31 -10.91
N VAL A 6 6.02 -6.10 -11.74
CA VAL A 6 5.62 -7.47 -11.39
C VAL A 6 6.19 -8.39 -12.45
N GLU A 7 7.21 -9.16 -12.07
CA GLU A 7 7.92 -10.02 -13.03
C GLU A 7 7.55 -11.50 -12.92
N LYS A 8 7.02 -11.94 -11.76
CA LYS A 8 6.76 -13.36 -11.48
C LYS A 8 5.40 -13.58 -10.81
N CYS A 9 4.72 -14.65 -11.21
CA CYS A 9 3.49 -15.09 -10.55
C CYS A 9 3.80 -15.76 -9.21
N GLU A 10 3.17 -15.33 -8.13
CA GLU A 10 3.40 -15.90 -6.78
C GLU A 10 2.96 -17.37 -6.64
N LYS A 11 2.04 -17.86 -7.49
CA LYS A 11 1.55 -19.24 -7.43
C LYS A 11 2.43 -20.25 -8.15
N CYS A 12 2.98 -19.87 -9.31
CA CYS A 12 3.70 -20.80 -10.19
C CYS A 12 5.12 -20.35 -10.56
N GLY A 13 5.54 -19.13 -10.22
CA GLY A 13 6.87 -18.59 -10.51
C GLY A 13 7.13 -18.18 -11.96
N GLY A 14 6.15 -18.35 -12.86
CA GLY A 14 6.27 -18.00 -14.27
C GLY A 14 6.24 -16.48 -14.53
N PRO A 15 6.70 -16.02 -15.71
CA PRO A 15 6.72 -14.61 -16.06
C PRO A 15 5.30 -14.05 -16.17
N VAL A 16 5.09 -12.81 -15.73
CA VAL A 16 3.82 -12.10 -15.87
C VAL A 16 3.99 -10.78 -16.60
N ARG A 17 2.89 -10.28 -17.19
CA ARG A 17 2.84 -9.01 -17.90
C ARG A 17 1.53 -8.30 -17.55
N ILE A 18 1.60 -6.99 -17.36
CA ILE A 18 0.41 -6.14 -17.22
C ILE A 18 -0.30 -6.06 -18.57
N ILE A 19 -1.59 -6.41 -18.61
CA ILE A 19 -2.38 -6.42 -19.86
C ILE A 19 -3.45 -5.33 -19.92
N ALA A 20 -3.82 -4.74 -18.78
CA ALA A 20 -4.82 -3.69 -18.68
C ALA A 20 -4.68 -2.93 -17.36
N SER A 21 -5.21 -1.72 -17.32
CA SER A 21 -5.41 -0.89 -16.12
C SER A 21 -6.91 -0.66 -15.92
N ILE A 22 -7.36 -0.62 -14.67
CA ILE A 22 -8.72 -0.21 -14.32
C ILE A 22 -8.62 1.18 -13.69
N GLU A 23 -9.17 2.18 -14.36
CA GLU A 23 -9.07 3.60 -13.93
C GLU A 23 -10.42 4.20 -13.52
N ASP A 24 -11.53 3.50 -13.78
CA ASP A 24 -12.86 3.95 -13.39
C ASP A 24 -13.04 3.86 -11.86
N PRO A 25 -13.33 4.99 -11.18
CA PRO A 25 -13.43 5.03 -9.73
C PRO A 25 -14.57 4.17 -9.18
N ASP A 26 -15.69 4.05 -9.89
CA ASP A 26 -16.84 3.27 -9.44
C ASP A 26 -16.54 1.77 -9.52
N VAL A 27 -15.78 1.35 -10.55
CA VAL A 27 -15.32 -0.03 -10.68
C VAL A 27 -14.31 -0.36 -9.58
N ILE A 28 -13.34 0.53 -9.34
CA ILE A 28 -12.34 0.35 -8.28
C ILE A 28 -13.03 0.19 -6.91
N GLN A 29 -13.99 1.07 -6.58
CA GLN A 29 -14.73 0.99 -5.32
C GLN A 29 -15.50 -0.33 -5.16
N LYS A 30 -16.15 -0.81 -6.23
CA LYS A 30 -16.86 -2.10 -6.21
C LYS A 30 -15.91 -3.26 -5.91
N ILE A 31 -14.73 -3.29 -6.54
CA ILE A 31 -13.71 -4.32 -6.31
C ILE A 31 -13.22 -4.26 -4.85
N LEU A 32 -12.84 -3.07 -4.36
CA LEU A 32 -12.36 -2.89 -3.00
C LEU A 32 -13.39 -3.33 -1.95
N LYS A 33 -14.67 -2.96 -2.15
CA LYS A 33 -15.77 -3.38 -1.28
C LYS A 33 -15.98 -4.89 -1.29
N HIS A 34 -15.88 -5.54 -2.45
CA HIS A 34 -15.98 -7.00 -2.54
C HIS A 34 -14.85 -7.70 -1.77
N LEU A 35 -13.66 -7.10 -1.74
CA LEU A 35 -12.50 -7.61 -1.02
C LEU A 35 -12.46 -7.22 0.47
N GLY A 36 -13.39 -6.38 0.95
CA GLY A 36 -13.38 -5.83 2.31
C GLY A 36 -12.24 -4.83 2.57
N LEU A 37 -11.70 -4.24 1.51
CA LEU A 37 -10.60 -3.26 1.52
C LEU A 37 -11.10 -1.83 1.32
N ASP A 38 -12.39 -1.57 1.53
CA ASP A 38 -13.02 -0.26 1.41
C ASP A 38 -12.72 0.67 2.59
N ARG A 39 -11.99 0.17 3.60
CA ARG A 39 -11.56 0.97 4.74
C ARG A 39 -10.34 1.80 4.37
N PRO A 40 -10.28 3.09 4.73
CA PRO A 40 -9.06 3.86 4.60
C PRO A 40 -7.94 3.14 5.37
N SER A 41 -6.80 2.96 4.72
CA SER A 41 -5.58 2.46 5.36
C SER A 41 -5.33 3.27 6.63
N ASP A 42 -5.11 2.58 7.75
CA ASP A 42 -4.90 3.22 9.06
C ASP A 42 -3.86 4.35 8.94
N PRO A 43 -4.19 5.60 9.30
CA PRO A 43 -3.24 6.71 9.26
C PRO A 43 -1.96 6.41 10.04
N GLU A 44 -2.02 5.52 11.05
CA GLU A 44 -0.84 5.09 11.83
C GLU A 44 0.26 4.47 10.96
N ASN A 45 -0.08 3.80 9.86
CA ASN A 45 0.93 3.17 8.98
C ASN A 45 1.72 4.19 8.14
N ARG A 46 1.31 5.47 8.15
CA ARG A 46 2.00 6.59 7.48
C ARG A 46 2.50 7.65 8.46
N SER A 47 2.26 7.47 9.75
CA SER A 47 2.87 8.31 10.77
C SER A 47 4.37 8.02 10.82
N PRO A 48 5.24 9.04 10.89
CA PRO A 48 6.62 8.83 11.27
C PRO A 48 6.66 8.04 12.58
N PRO A 49 7.64 7.14 12.78
CA PRO A 49 7.82 6.49 14.08
C PRO A 49 7.86 7.57 15.16
N VAL A 50 7.05 7.40 16.20
CA VAL A 50 7.05 8.31 17.36
C VAL A 50 8.46 8.29 17.95
N ASP A 51 9.13 9.42 17.81
CA ASP A 51 10.52 9.63 18.15
C ASP A 51 10.69 9.43 19.67
N LEU A 52 11.51 8.46 20.09
CA LEU A 52 11.85 8.15 21.48
C LEU A 52 12.81 9.21 22.09
N THR A 53 12.69 10.49 21.72
CA THR A 53 13.68 11.52 22.03
C THR A 53 13.46 12.28 23.35
N ASP A 54 12.48 11.91 24.18
CA ASP A 54 12.19 12.59 25.45
C ASP A 54 13.28 12.37 26.54
N GLN A 55 14.27 11.49 26.33
CA GLN A 55 15.30 11.24 27.35
C GLN A 55 16.54 12.16 27.30
N GLN A 56 16.70 13.00 26.27
CA GLN A 56 17.93 13.81 26.13
C GLN A 56 17.85 15.25 26.67
N THR A 57 16.69 15.75 27.12
CA THR A 57 16.57 17.15 27.61
C THR A 57 16.76 17.31 29.13
N LYS A 58 17.29 16.31 29.84
CA LYS A 58 17.65 16.44 31.28
C LYS A 58 19.15 16.37 31.59
N LEU A 59 20.02 16.43 30.58
CA LEU A 59 21.48 16.35 30.77
C LEU A 59 22.25 17.62 30.39
N PHE A 60 21.56 18.76 30.26
CA PHE A 60 22.20 20.08 30.25
C PHE A 60 21.53 21.01 31.26
#